data_AF-A0A9E3LMZ5-F1
#
_entry.id   AF-A0A9E3LMZ5-F1
#
_cell.length_a   1.000
_cell.length_b   1.000
_cell.length_c   1.000
_cell.angle_alpha   90.00
_cell.angle_beta   90.00
_cell.angle_gamma   90.00
#
_symmetry.space_group_name_H-M   'P 1'
#
loop_
_entity.id
_entity.type
_entity.pdbx_description
1 polymer ?
#
loop_
_entity_poly.entity_id
_entity_poly.type
_entity_poly.pdbx_seq_one_letter_code
_entity_poly.pdbx_strand_id
1 'polypeptide(L)'
;MAVLFDTLKLSRRLEQAGFTHDQAVGAAEALSDAISGDLATKADIAELRAEIATLGAELRAEIATLGAELRTEIASVRTDLSSGLASVRTELRTEIASVRSEIAALRTSTAQWIIAAVFVNIVTITGAMFAIWQLASHH
;
A
#
# COMPACT_ATOMS: atom_id res chain seq x y z
N MET A 1 -45.57 -7.10 -19.26
CA MET A 1 -46.93 -6.78 -19.73
C MET A 1 -46.78 -5.88 -20.94
N ALA A 2 -46.68 -6.46 -22.14
CA ALA A 2 -46.72 -5.69 -23.37
C ALA A 2 -48.01 -4.86 -23.37
N VAL A 3 -47.92 -3.58 -23.73
CA VAL A 3 -49.13 -2.80 -24.00
C VAL A 3 -49.77 -3.47 -25.20
N LEU A 4 -50.79 -4.30 -24.96
CA LEU A 4 -51.54 -4.95 -26.03
C LEU A 4 -52.21 -3.83 -26.83
N PHE A 5 -51.57 -3.48 -27.93
CA PHE A 5 -52.10 -2.55 -28.89
C PHE A 5 -53.38 -3.18 -29.46
N ASP A 6 -54.53 -2.56 -29.18
CA ASP A 6 -55.82 -3.06 -29.62
C ASP A 6 -56.03 -2.66 -31.08
N THR A 7 -55.42 -3.45 -31.98
CA THR A 7 -55.47 -3.28 -33.44
C THR A 7 -56.91 -3.18 -33.95
N LEU A 8 -57.83 -3.89 -33.31
CA LEU A 8 -59.24 -3.96 -33.69
C LEU A 8 -60.03 -2.72 -33.26
N LYS A 9 -59.70 -2.14 -32.10
CA LYS A 9 -60.21 -0.83 -31.69
C LYS A 9 -59.63 0.31 -32.54
N LEU A 10 -58.37 0.20 -32.99
CA LEU A 10 -57.79 1.17 -33.90
C LEU A 10 -58.44 1.10 -35.29
N SER A 11 -58.58 -0.09 -35.88
CA SER A 11 -59.19 -0.25 -37.20
C SER A 11 -60.62 0.30 -37.23
N ARG A 12 -61.44 -0.01 -36.22
CA ARG A 12 -62.81 0.56 -36.09
C ARG A 12 -62.82 2.09 -36.01
N ARG A 13 -61.82 2.71 -35.37
CA ARG A 13 -61.70 4.17 -35.33
C ARG A 13 -61.30 4.76 -36.68
N LEU A 14 -60.45 4.07 -37.44
CA LEU A 14 -60.07 4.48 -38.78
C LEU A 14 -61.26 4.38 -39.75
N GLU A 15 -62.07 3.32 -39.65
CA GLU A 15 -63.32 3.19 -40.41
C GLU A 15 -64.29 4.33 -40.10
N GLN A 16 -64.47 4.68 -38.82
CA GLN A 16 -65.30 5.82 -38.40
C GLN A 16 -64.77 7.16 -38.88
N ALA A 17 -63.47 7.26 -39.17
CA ALA A 17 -62.83 8.44 -39.76
C ALA A 17 -62.90 8.47 -41.31
N GLY A 18 -63.55 7.49 -41.94
CA GLY A 18 -63.79 7.44 -43.38
C GLY A 18 -62.83 6.57 -44.19
N PHE A 19 -61.93 5.82 -43.54
CA PHE A 19 -61.10 4.81 -44.22
C PHE A 19 -61.94 3.59 -44.60
N THR A 20 -61.57 2.89 -45.68
CA THR A 20 -62.19 1.59 -45.98
C THR A 20 -61.73 0.54 -44.97
N HIS A 21 -62.51 -0.53 -44.83
CA HIS A 21 -62.18 -1.64 -43.93
C HIS A 21 -60.76 -2.17 -44.16
N ASP A 22 -60.40 -2.46 -45.41
CA ASP A 22 -59.06 -2.97 -45.76
C ASP A 22 -57.93 -1.99 -45.43
N GLN A 23 -58.16 -0.69 -45.65
CA GLN A 23 -57.18 0.35 -45.30
C GLN A 23 -57.01 0.48 -43.78
N ALA A 24 -58.11 0.41 -43.03
CA ALA A 24 -58.11 0.52 -41.58
C ALA A 24 -57.43 -0.69 -40.91
N VAL A 25 -57.67 -1.89 -41.41
CA VAL A 25 -57.01 -3.12 -40.95
C VAL A 25 -55.52 -3.08 -41.27
N GLY A 26 -55.15 -2.83 -42.53
CA GLY A 26 -53.75 -2.81 -42.95
C GLY A 26 -52.92 -1.73 -42.24
N ALA A 27 -53.49 -0.54 -41.98
CA ALA A 27 -52.82 0.50 -41.23
C ALA A 27 -52.64 0.15 -39.74
N ALA A 28 -53.63 -0.50 -39.13
CA ALA A 28 -53.55 -0.92 -37.73
C ALA A 28 -52.53 -2.06 -37.54
N GLU A 29 -52.48 -3.01 -38.48
CA GLU A 29 -51.50 -4.11 -38.48
C GLU A 29 -50.07 -3.58 -38.68
N ALA A 30 -49.84 -2.75 -39.69
CA ALA A 30 -48.51 -2.17 -39.94
C ALA A 30 -48.00 -1.35 -38.75
N LEU A 31 -48.88 -0.64 -38.04
CA LEU A 31 -48.53 0.10 -36.84
C LEU A 31 -48.27 -0.82 -35.64
N SER A 32 -49.06 -1.90 -35.50
CA SER A 32 -48.84 -2.91 -34.46
C SER A 32 -47.49 -3.60 -34.64
N ASP A 33 -47.13 -3.97 -35.88
CA ASP A 33 -45.84 -4.59 -36.19
C ASP A 33 -44.67 -3.62 -35.96
N ALA A 34 -44.81 -2.36 -36.38
CA ALA A 34 -43.79 -1.33 -36.17
C ALA A 34 -43.50 -1.04 -34.68
N ILE A 35 -44.50 -1.16 -33.80
CA ILE A 35 -44.37 -0.85 -32.37
C ILE A 35 -43.97 -2.09 -31.56
N SER A 36 -44.35 -3.30 -32.00
CA SER A 36 -44.08 -4.53 -31.25
C SER A 36 -42.64 -5.02 -31.35
N GLY A 37 -41.91 -4.63 -32.41
CA GLY A 37 -40.57 -5.16 -32.68
C GLY A 37 -39.41 -4.46 -31.97
N ASP A 38 -39.51 -3.15 -31.72
CA ASP A 38 -38.30 -2.32 -31.50
C ASP A 38 -38.34 -1.45 -30.23
N LEU A 39 -39.38 -1.56 -29.40
CA LEU A 39 -39.55 -0.75 -28.20
C LEU A 39 -39.17 -1.51 -26.94
N ALA A 40 -38.20 -0.96 -26.19
CA ALA A 40 -37.91 -1.40 -24.83
C ALA A 40 -39.18 -1.31 -23.97
N THR A 41 -39.53 -2.42 -23.32
CA THR A 41 -40.72 -2.51 -22.49
C THR A 41 -40.47 -1.93 -21.10
N LYS A 42 -41.57 -1.70 -20.36
CA LYS A 42 -41.45 -1.35 -18.93
C LYS A 42 -40.76 -2.44 -18.10
N ALA A 43 -40.81 -3.70 -18.54
CA ALA A 43 -40.13 -4.79 -17.86
C ALA A 43 -38.61 -4.65 -18.06
N ASP A 44 -38.16 -4.40 -19.29
CA ASP A 44 -36.75 -4.20 -19.63
C ASP A 44 -36.16 -3.01 -18.85
N ILE A 45 -36.92 -1.91 -18.73
CA ILE A 45 -36.51 -0.77 -17.91
C ILE A 45 -36.42 -1.13 -16.41
N ALA A 46 -37.35 -1.94 -15.91
CA ALA A 46 -37.33 -2.38 -14.51
C ALA A 46 -36.16 -3.32 -14.23
N GLU A 47 -35.84 -4.21 -15.17
CA GLU A 47 -34.67 -5.09 -15.13
C GLU A 47 -33.38 -4.29 -15.13
N LEU A 48 -33.19 -3.36 -16.07
CA LEU A 48 -32.03 -2.48 -16.10
C LEU A 48 -31.89 -1.64 -14.82
N ARG A 49 -32.99 -1.17 -14.24
CA ARG A 49 -32.96 -0.47 -12.94
C ARG A 49 -32.52 -1.37 -11.80
N ALA A 50 -32.95 -2.63 -11.81
CA ALA A 50 -32.53 -3.61 -10.82
C ALA A 50 -31.03 -3.94 -10.97
N GLU A 51 -30.56 -4.16 -12.20
CA GLU A 51 -29.14 -4.38 -12.49
C GLU A 51 -28.27 -3.21 -12.07
N ILE A 52 -28.66 -1.97 -12.39
CA ILE A 52 -27.95 -0.76 -11.95
C ILE A 52 -27.92 -0.65 -10.42
N ALA A 53 -29.01 -0.99 -9.74
CA ALA A 53 -29.04 -0.97 -8.28
C ALA A 53 -28.11 -2.02 -7.67
N THR A 54 -28.08 -3.23 -8.25
CA THR A 54 -27.17 -4.31 -7.84
C THR A 54 -25.72 -3.93 -8.06
N LEU A 55 -25.35 -3.49 -9.26
CA LEU A 55 -23.99 -3.01 -9.58
C LEU A 55 -23.57 -1.85 -8.66
N GLY A 56 -24.51 -0.93 -8.36
CA GLY A 56 -24.26 0.16 -7.43
C GLY A 56 -24.05 -0.31 -5.99
N ALA A 57 -24.65 -1.42 -5.56
CA ALA A 57 -24.42 -2.01 -4.25
C ALA A 57 -23.09 -2.77 -4.20
N GLU A 58 -22.79 -3.55 -5.23
CA GLU A 58 -21.52 -4.29 -5.38
C GLU A 58 -20.32 -3.34 -5.38
N LEU A 59 -20.35 -2.28 -6.19
CA LEU A 59 -19.27 -1.30 -6.25
C LEU A 59 -19.04 -0.60 -4.89
N ARG A 60 -20.12 -0.32 -4.15
CA ARG A 60 -19.99 0.27 -2.79
C ARG A 60 -19.36 -0.72 -1.81
N ALA A 61 -19.71 -2.01 -1.91
CA ALA A 61 -19.11 -3.05 -1.09
C ALA A 61 -17.62 -3.22 -1.42
N GLU A 62 -17.25 -3.27 -2.69
CA GLU A 62 -15.85 -3.35 -3.12
C GLU A 62 -15.03 -2.14 -2.65
N ILE A 63 -15.54 -0.93 -2.80
CA ILE A 63 -14.89 0.29 -2.30
C ILE A 63 -14.70 0.22 -0.77
N ALA A 64 -15.68 -0.29 -0.03
CA ALA A 64 -15.58 -0.43 1.42
C ALA A 64 -14.51 -1.47 1.81
N THR A 65 -14.47 -2.61 1.10
CA THR A 65 -13.46 -3.67 1.29
C THR A 65 -12.05 -3.14 1.01
N LEU A 66 -11.82 -2.55 -0.17
CA LEU A 66 -10.52 -1.96 -0.53
C LEU A 66 -10.11 -0.87 0.48
N GLY A 67 -11.07 -0.07 0.95
CA GLY A 67 -10.82 0.94 1.98
C GLY A 67 -10.44 0.35 3.35
N ALA A 68 -10.88 -0.87 3.67
CA ALA A 68 -10.50 -1.57 4.88
C ALA A 68 -9.11 -2.25 4.75
N GLU A 69 -8.85 -2.86 3.60
CA GLU A 69 -7.56 -3.45 3.25
C GLU A 69 -6.45 -2.41 3.28
N LEU A 70 -6.64 -1.27 2.60
CA LEU A 70 -5.66 -0.19 2.57
C LEU A 70 -5.35 0.36 3.97
N ARG A 71 -6.35 0.49 4.85
CA ARG A 71 -6.13 0.91 6.24
C ARG A 71 -5.29 -0.12 7.01
N THR A 72 -5.52 -1.40 6.76
CA THR A 72 -4.77 -2.50 7.38
C THR A 72 -3.32 -2.50 6.91
N GLU A 73 -3.08 -2.36 5.61
CA GLU A 73 -1.73 -2.27 5.04
C GLU A 73 -0.96 -1.06 5.57
N ILE A 74 -1.61 0.13 5.63
CA ILE A 74 -1.00 1.34 6.21
C ILE A 74 -0.61 1.10 7.68
N ALA A 75 -1.46 0.43 8.47
CA ALA A 75 -1.17 0.11 9.85
C ALA A 75 0.00 -0.88 9.99
N SER A 76 0.08 -1.87 9.10
CA SER A 76 1.19 -2.83 9.03
C SER A 76 2.51 -2.12 8.73
N VAL A 77 2.57 -1.35 7.63
CA VAL A 77 3.77 -0.60 7.22
C VAL A 77 4.23 0.35 8.33
N ARG A 78 3.30 1.04 9.01
CA ARG A 78 3.64 1.90 10.14
C ARG A 78 4.29 1.12 11.28
N THR A 79 3.79 -0.06 11.58
CA THR A 79 4.32 -0.93 12.63
C THR A 79 5.71 -1.44 12.26
N ASP A 80 5.90 -1.87 11.01
CA ASP A 80 7.17 -2.37 10.48
C ASP A 80 8.24 -1.29 10.46
N LEU A 81 7.89 -0.06 10.08
CA LEU A 81 8.82 1.07 10.13
C LEU A 81 9.20 1.43 11.56
N SER A 82 8.24 1.41 12.49
CA SER A 82 8.51 1.70 13.91
C SER A 82 9.39 0.63 14.55
N SER A 83 9.16 -0.65 14.23
CA SER A 83 9.95 -1.76 14.74
C SER A 83 11.35 -1.75 14.13
N GLY A 84 11.47 -1.53 12.82
CA GLY A 84 12.73 -1.38 12.10
C GLY A 84 13.59 -0.25 12.66
N LEU A 85 12.99 0.94 12.89
CA LEU A 85 13.71 2.06 13.50
C LEU A 85 14.18 1.75 14.93
N ALA A 86 13.36 1.06 15.73
CA ALA A 86 13.74 0.66 17.08
C ALA A 86 14.90 -0.36 17.07
N SER A 87 14.89 -1.29 16.11
CA SER A 87 15.96 -2.28 15.90
C SER A 87 17.28 -1.59 15.56
N VAL A 88 17.30 -0.77 14.50
CA VAL A 88 18.51 -0.04 14.07
C VAL A 88 19.06 0.85 15.17
N ARG A 89 18.19 1.54 15.93
CA ARG A 89 18.63 2.35 17.08
C ARG A 89 19.30 1.51 18.17
N THR A 90 18.84 0.29 18.39
CA THR A 90 19.40 -0.63 19.40
C THR A 90 20.74 -1.20 18.93
N GLU A 91 20.83 -1.57 17.66
CA GLU A 91 22.06 -2.01 17.01
C GLU A 91 23.14 -0.93 17.09
N LEU A 92 22.84 0.30 16.66
CA LEU A 92 23.78 1.43 16.74
C LEU A 92 24.22 1.73 18.17
N ARG A 93 23.34 1.62 19.17
CA ARG A 93 23.72 1.79 20.58
C ARG A 93 24.71 0.71 21.03
N THR A 94 24.48 -0.52 20.61
CA THR A 94 25.36 -1.66 20.89
C THR A 94 26.72 -1.48 20.24
N GLU A 95 26.76 -1.11 18.96
CA GLU A 95 28.00 -0.84 18.23
C GLU A 95 28.79 0.32 18.87
N ILE A 96 28.14 1.43 19.21
CA ILE A 96 28.78 2.55 19.90
C ILE A 96 29.37 2.10 21.25
N ALA A 97 28.65 1.26 22.01
CA ALA A 97 29.16 0.72 23.27
C ALA A 97 30.38 -0.19 23.05
N SER A 98 30.36 -1.04 22.02
CA SER A 98 31.50 -1.88 21.64
C SER A 98 32.73 -1.05 21.30
N VAL A 99 32.58 -0.08 20.40
CA VAL A 99 33.67 0.82 19.99
C VAL A 99 34.23 1.60 21.17
N ARG A 100 33.38 2.08 22.10
CA ARG A 100 33.85 2.74 23.33
C ARG A 100 34.67 1.80 24.22
N SER A 101 34.27 0.54 24.34
CA SER A 101 34.99 -0.49 25.08
C SER A 101 36.36 -0.78 24.44
N GLU A 102 36.40 -0.95 23.13
CA GLU A 102 37.63 -1.17 22.37
C GLU A 102 38.60 0.01 22.52
N ILE A 103 38.12 1.24 22.44
CA ILE A 103 38.94 2.45 22.67
C ILE A 103 39.50 2.47 24.10
N ALA A 104 38.70 2.12 25.11
CA ALA A 104 39.16 2.08 26.50
C ALA A 104 40.22 1.00 26.73
N ALA A 105 40.04 -0.17 26.11
CA ALA A 105 41.02 -1.26 26.14
C ALA A 105 42.33 -0.86 25.46
N LEU A 106 42.26 -0.25 24.26
CA LEU A 106 43.41 0.27 23.55
C LEU A 106 44.15 1.33 24.36
N ARG A 107 43.44 2.30 24.94
CA ARG A 107 44.02 3.34 25.81
C ARG A 107 44.80 2.72 26.97
N THR A 108 44.24 1.69 27.61
CA THR A 108 44.88 0.99 28.74
C THR A 108 46.14 0.25 28.28
N SER A 109 46.05 -0.49 27.18
CA SER A 109 47.18 -1.21 26.58
C SER A 109 48.31 -0.25 26.19
N THR A 110 48.00 0.85 25.52
CA THR A 110 48.98 1.88 25.15
C THR A 110 49.64 2.50 26.37
N ALA A 111 48.88 2.79 27.44
CA ALA A 111 49.45 3.31 28.69
C ALA A 111 50.43 2.31 29.33
N GLN A 112 50.08 1.02 29.36
CA GLN A 112 50.96 -0.04 29.87
C GLN A 112 52.27 -0.13 29.07
N TRP A 113 52.19 -0.09 27.73
CA TRP A 113 53.38 -0.08 26.87
C TRP A 113 54.27 1.14 27.11
N ILE A 114 53.69 2.33 27.25
CA ILE A 114 54.45 3.55 27.55
C ILE A 114 55.15 3.42 28.90
N ILE A 115 54.45 2.96 29.94
CA ILE A 115 55.04 2.77 31.28
C ILE A 115 56.21 1.78 31.21
N ALA A 116 56.03 0.64 30.52
CA ALA A 116 57.08 -0.35 30.34
C ALA A 116 58.30 0.24 29.60
N ALA A 117 58.07 0.99 28.53
CA ALA A 117 59.14 1.65 27.78
C ALA A 117 59.90 2.69 28.62
N VAL A 118 59.19 3.50 29.41
CA VAL A 118 59.80 4.48 30.33
C VAL A 118 60.63 3.76 31.41
N PHE A 119 60.11 2.68 31.98
CA PHE A 119 60.85 1.89 32.98
C PHE A 119 62.15 1.32 32.42
N VAL A 120 62.12 0.73 31.23
CA VAL A 120 63.32 0.22 30.55
C VAL A 120 64.35 1.34 30.37
N ASN A 121 63.94 2.52 29.90
CA ASN A 121 64.84 3.68 29.74
C ASN A 121 65.46 4.15 31.07
N ILE A 122 64.71 4.14 32.18
CA ILE A 122 65.25 4.52 33.49
C ILE A 122 66.31 3.53 33.96
N VAL A 123 66.06 2.22 33.78
CA VAL A 123 67.01 1.16 34.16
C VAL A 123 68.30 1.26 33.35
N THR A 124 68.20 1.48 32.03
CA THR A 124 69.39 1.59 31.16
C THR A 124 70.23 2.82 31.48
N ILE A 125 69.62 4.00 31.69
CA ILE A 125 70.34 5.23 32.06
C ILE A 125 71.03 5.07 33.42
N THR A 126 70.31 4.53 34.42
CA THR A 126 70.89 4.34 35.76
C THR A 126 72.06 3.36 35.74
N GLY A 127 71.92 2.25 35.01
CA GLY A 127 73.00 1.28 34.83
C GLY A 127 74.23 1.89 34.15
N ALA A 128 74.03 2.71 33.12
CA ALA A 128 75.12 3.43 32.45
C ALA A 128 75.81 4.42 33.39
N MET A 129 75.06 5.20 34.16
CA MET A 129 75.63 6.11 35.17
C MET A 129 76.44 5.37 36.24
N PHE A 130 75.95 4.23 36.72
CA PHE A 130 76.66 3.42 37.71
C PHE A 130 77.98 2.87 37.15
N ALA A 131 77.97 2.37 35.90
CA ALA A 131 79.18 1.90 35.23
C ALA A 131 80.22 3.02 35.07
N ILE A 132 79.79 4.24 34.72
CA ILE A 132 80.67 5.41 34.62
C ILE A 132 81.28 5.76 35.99
N TRP A 133 80.46 5.79 37.05
CA TRP A 133 80.93 6.08 38.41
C TRP A 133 81.95 5.05 38.89
N GLN A 134 81.68 3.76 38.66
CA GLN A 134 82.59 2.67 39.02
C GLN A 134 83.94 2.81 38.31
N LEU A 135 83.94 3.11 37.00
CA LEU A 135 85.17 3.33 36.24
C LEU A 135 85.98 4.51 36.77
N ALA A 136 85.33 5.63 37.09
CA ALA A 136 85.98 6.82 37.65
C ALA A 136 86.56 6.59 39.06
N SER A 137 85.97 5.70 39.86
CA SER A 137 86.42 5.41 41.23
C SER A 137 87.66 4.48 41.32
N HIS A 138 87.98 3.78 40.24
CA HIS A 138 89.13 2.86 40.16
C HIS A 138 90.40 3.50 39.55
N HIS A 139 90.36 4.80 39.25
CA HIS A 139 91.50 5.62 38.84
C HIS A 139 91.96 6.53 39.97
#